data_AF-A0A3D5DVE6-F1
#
_entry.id   AF-A0A3D5DVE6-F1
#
_cell.length_a   1.000
_cell.length_b   1.000
_cell.length_c   1.000
_cell.angle_alpha   90.00
_cell.angle_beta   90.00
_cell.angle_gamma   90.00
#
_symmetry.space_group_name_H-M   'P 1'
#
loop_
_entity.id
_entity.type
_entity.pdbx_description
1 polymer ?
#
loop_
_entity_poly.entity_id
_entity_poly.type
_entity_poly.pdbx_seq_one_letter_code
_entity_poly.pdbx_strand_id
1 'polypeptide(L)'
;AGDAARLAGVLDRDFLAEAGWDPASRVLSMPAEHPLLGRRVCRAGGCAATVHGSAGSLCYQCSARLARAGWSREEICAAAEVPPLPARPPGCLVPGCQRMSPGGRQGQRTGLCQAHSRRFRRVPGTTIEEFLANPRVRPLPPLGPCRVAACSRRSESEHGYCPTHYVRWRSAVTADPSTDQAQWDLLCTAVAEPGRVSLRGLAPLVVVQALAGIQHRIREQGAKITDVNLRAVCGGLRRQQAGSAVTADPGQIMGKPARSLLRAFARHARLALADPAREQLADTWDLAVFGHPGRLSFTGITQPWLREAAKAWAAEDLPRHRGGGAANVREKISAAARLSESLRCRDDRGEEPAALGRPDIDAFLNRLGYLESAGTISRYRRNVICRGARFVLTGIRSLGLTRPGQPAAGLPGDFTVGLGDIPADPVRGEPGRDLPAEIMNQLCAGLDTLEPAEVRTAIQIAIDTGRRPEDILGLPLDCLHRDRDGAPVLVYDNVKADRTGPAGGCPSARPPPP
;
A
#
# COMPACT_ATOMS: atom_id res chain seq x y z
N ALA A 1 24.33 -9.98 5.90
CA ALA A 1 23.66 -9.98 4.59
C ALA A 1 23.09 -8.58 4.31
N GLY A 2 23.27 -8.02 3.11
CA GLY A 2 22.78 -6.68 2.80
C GLY A 2 21.24 -6.58 2.71
N ASP A 3 20.70 -5.36 2.72
CA ASP A 3 19.25 -5.08 2.72
C ASP A 3 18.48 -5.79 1.61
N ALA A 4 19.08 -5.94 0.42
CA ALA A 4 18.46 -6.65 -0.70
C ALA A 4 18.21 -8.13 -0.39
N ALA A 5 19.12 -8.79 0.33
CA ALA A 5 18.96 -10.20 0.71
C ALA A 5 17.91 -10.37 1.81
N ARG A 6 17.87 -9.45 2.79
CA ARG A 6 16.84 -9.44 3.85
C ARG A 6 15.45 -9.28 3.23
N LEU A 7 15.27 -8.30 2.33
CA LEU A 7 14.00 -8.10 1.64
C LEU A 7 13.65 -9.26 0.71
N ALA A 8 14.63 -9.88 0.05
CA ALA A 8 14.36 -11.05 -0.79
C ALA A 8 13.87 -12.25 0.04
N GLY A 9 14.30 -12.37 1.29
CA GLY A 9 13.86 -13.42 2.22
C GLY A 9 12.40 -13.32 2.65
N VAL A 10 11.76 -12.14 2.53
CA VAL A 10 10.33 -11.95 2.86
C VAL A 10 9.41 -12.07 1.64
N LEU A 11 9.97 -12.28 0.44
CA LEU A 11 9.19 -12.46 -0.78
C LEU A 11 8.62 -13.88 -0.84
N ASP A 12 7.31 -13.96 -1.02
CA ASP A 12 6.56 -15.19 -1.25
C ASP A 12 6.76 -15.64 -2.70
N ARG A 13 7.36 -16.81 -2.89
CA ARG A 13 7.70 -17.34 -4.22
C ARG A 13 6.45 -17.71 -5.01
N ASP A 14 5.41 -18.21 -4.35
CA ASP A 14 4.18 -18.65 -5.00
C ASP A 14 3.42 -17.42 -5.50
N PHE A 15 3.36 -16.36 -4.68
CA PHE A 15 2.82 -15.08 -5.10
C PHE A 15 3.58 -14.49 -6.30
N LEU A 16 4.92 -14.53 -6.29
CA LEU A 16 5.70 -14.00 -7.41
C LEU A 16 5.44 -14.79 -8.71
N ALA A 17 5.30 -16.11 -8.62
CA ALA A 17 4.92 -16.94 -9.76
C ALA A 17 3.51 -16.58 -10.27
N GLU A 18 2.53 -16.45 -9.37
CA GLU A 18 1.17 -16.00 -9.69
C GLU A 18 1.15 -14.62 -10.36
N ALA A 19 1.95 -13.67 -9.87
CA ALA A 19 2.08 -12.33 -10.43
C ALA A 19 2.81 -12.32 -11.80
N GLY A 20 3.36 -13.46 -12.23
CA GLY A 20 4.09 -13.63 -13.48
C GLY A 20 5.47 -12.98 -13.47
N TRP A 21 6.15 -12.99 -12.31
CA TRP A 21 7.52 -12.50 -12.17
C TRP A 21 8.53 -13.50 -12.73
N ASP A 22 9.37 -13.04 -13.66
CA ASP A 22 10.53 -13.79 -14.15
C ASP A 22 11.82 -13.14 -13.66
N PRO A 23 12.57 -13.78 -12.74
CA PRO A 23 13.83 -13.24 -12.22
C PRO A 23 14.94 -13.17 -13.27
N ALA A 24 14.93 -14.04 -14.30
CA ALA A 24 15.97 -14.07 -15.33
C ALA A 24 15.81 -12.89 -16.29
N SER A 25 14.60 -12.64 -16.79
CA SER A 25 14.34 -11.48 -17.67
C SER A 25 14.14 -10.17 -16.90
N ARG A 26 13.84 -10.24 -15.59
CA ARG A 26 13.39 -9.14 -14.72
C ARG A 26 12.14 -8.43 -15.26
N VAL A 27 11.17 -9.22 -15.71
CA VAL A 27 9.89 -8.75 -16.24
C VAL A 27 8.75 -9.34 -15.43
N LEU A 28 7.81 -8.49 -15.05
CA LEU A 28 6.55 -8.88 -14.43
C LEU A 28 5.46 -8.93 -15.51
N SER A 29 4.72 -10.03 -15.62
CA SER A 29 3.77 -10.29 -16.72
C SER A 29 2.29 -10.07 -16.39
N MET A 30 1.96 -9.71 -15.13
CA MET A 30 0.62 -9.30 -14.65
C MET A 30 -0.54 -9.98 -15.40
N PRO A 31 -0.82 -11.27 -15.09
CA PRO A 31 -1.81 -12.07 -15.81
C PRO A 31 -3.17 -11.37 -15.89
N ALA A 32 -3.85 -11.51 -17.04
CA ALA A 32 -5.09 -10.78 -17.31
C ALA A 32 -6.20 -11.06 -16.28
N GLU A 33 -6.30 -12.33 -15.87
CA GLU A 33 -7.31 -12.85 -14.94
C GLU A 33 -6.99 -12.58 -13.47
N HIS A 34 -5.77 -12.10 -13.15
CA HIS A 34 -5.41 -11.88 -11.75
C HIS A 34 -6.34 -10.83 -11.14
N PRO A 35 -6.94 -11.05 -9.95
CA PRO A 35 -7.95 -10.13 -9.40
C PRO A 35 -7.43 -8.69 -9.20
N LEU A 36 -6.21 -8.56 -8.66
CA LEU A 36 -5.59 -7.27 -8.30
C LEU A 36 -4.43 -6.80 -9.21
N LEU A 37 -3.90 -7.65 -10.11
CA LEU A 37 -2.94 -7.27 -11.16
C LEU A 37 -3.55 -7.28 -12.56
N GLY A 38 -4.72 -7.88 -12.69
CA GLY A 38 -5.36 -8.15 -13.96
C GLY A 38 -5.97 -6.94 -14.63
N ARG A 39 -6.29 -7.13 -15.89
CA ARG A 39 -6.67 -6.07 -16.82
C ARG A 39 -7.69 -6.63 -17.80
N ARG A 40 -8.55 -5.75 -18.32
CA ARG A 40 -9.43 -6.13 -19.43
C ARG A 40 -8.63 -6.20 -20.71
N VAL A 41 -8.63 -7.38 -21.34
CA VAL A 41 -7.97 -7.61 -22.62
C VAL A 41 -8.96 -7.34 -23.75
N CYS A 42 -8.44 -6.86 -24.87
CA CYS A 42 -9.20 -6.63 -26.08
C CYS A 42 -9.90 -7.92 -26.53
N ARG A 43 -11.21 -7.84 -26.80
CA ARG A 43 -12.02 -8.97 -27.26
C ARG A 43 -11.61 -9.51 -28.63
N ALA A 44 -10.93 -8.72 -29.47
CA ALA A 44 -10.48 -9.18 -30.77
C ALA A 44 -9.45 -10.31 -30.64
N GLY A 45 -9.74 -11.47 -31.23
CA GLY A 45 -8.85 -12.64 -31.20
C GLY A 45 -7.42 -12.30 -31.61
N GLY A 46 -6.44 -12.78 -30.84
CA GLY A 46 -5.02 -12.51 -31.04
C GLY A 46 -4.53 -11.13 -30.55
N CYS A 47 -5.41 -10.28 -29.98
CA CYS A 47 -5.02 -8.99 -29.43
C CYS A 47 -4.80 -9.05 -27.91
N ALA A 48 -3.56 -8.86 -27.46
CA ALA A 48 -3.23 -8.82 -26.02
C ALA A 48 -3.41 -7.42 -25.36
N ALA A 49 -3.91 -6.43 -26.12
CA ALA A 49 -3.97 -5.03 -25.69
C ALA A 49 -4.93 -4.81 -24.51
N THR A 50 -4.53 -3.93 -23.60
CA THR A 50 -5.36 -3.49 -22.47
C THR A 50 -6.47 -2.54 -22.93
N VAL A 51 -7.67 -2.71 -22.40
CA VAL A 51 -8.84 -1.86 -22.67
C VAL A 51 -9.10 -0.93 -21.48
N HIS A 52 -9.22 0.37 -21.75
CA HIS A 52 -9.41 1.42 -20.74
C HIS A 52 -10.84 2.02 -20.71
N GLY A 53 -11.79 1.48 -21.49
CA GLY A 53 -13.18 1.96 -21.57
C GLY A 53 -14.22 0.84 -21.77
N SER A 54 -15.51 1.17 -21.72
CA SER A 54 -16.63 0.21 -21.70
C SER A 54 -17.20 -0.15 -23.07
N ALA A 55 -17.06 0.69 -24.10
CA ALA A 55 -17.72 0.44 -25.38
C ALA A 55 -17.06 -0.73 -26.15
N GLY A 56 -17.78 -1.86 -26.23
CA GLY A 56 -17.45 -3.02 -27.08
C GLY A 56 -16.22 -3.83 -26.66
N SER A 57 -15.60 -3.53 -25.51
CA SER A 57 -14.44 -4.27 -24.98
C SER A 57 -13.25 -4.38 -25.97
N LEU A 58 -13.07 -3.38 -26.83
CA LEU A 58 -11.99 -3.31 -27.81
C LEU A 58 -10.96 -2.23 -27.46
N CYS A 59 -9.70 -2.49 -27.79
CA CYS A 59 -8.68 -1.45 -27.77
C CYS A 59 -8.87 -0.49 -28.95
N TYR A 60 -8.35 0.74 -28.82
CA TYR A 60 -8.46 1.77 -29.86
C TYR A 60 -7.98 1.29 -31.24
N GLN A 61 -6.89 0.51 -31.30
CA GLN A 61 -6.35 0.02 -32.56
C GLN A 61 -7.28 -0.99 -33.25
N CYS A 62 -7.89 -1.92 -32.49
CA CYS A 62 -8.84 -2.87 -33.04
C CYS A 62 -10.15 -2.19 -33.46
N SER A 63 -10.65 -1.26 -32.64
CA SER A 63 -11.82 -0.44 -32.98
C SER A 63 -11.58 0.35 -34.27
N ALA A 64 -10.48 1.09 -34.38
CA ALA A 64 -10.14 1.86 -35.58
C ALA A 64 -9.87 0.98 -36.82
N ARG A 65 -9.47 -0.28 -36.64
CA ARG A 65 -9.34 -1.24 -37.75
C ARG A 65 -10.72 -1.67 -38.25
N LEU A 66 -11.63 -2.06 -37.35
CA LEU A 66 -12.97 -2.50 -37.71
C LEU A 66 -13.78 -1.36 -38.35
N ALA A 67 -13.67 -0.14 -37.82
CA ALA A 67 -14.29 1.03 -38.43
C ALA A 67 -13.83 1.26 -39.89
N ARG A 68 -12.54 1.09 -40.17
CA ARG A 68 -12.02 1.15 -41.55
C ARG A 68 -12.47 -0.01 -42.44
N ALA A 69 -12.87 -1.12 -41.83
CA ALA A 69 -13.44 -2.27 -42.53
C ALA A 69 -14.97 -2.15 -42.69
N GLY A 70 -15.56 -0.99 -42.35
CA GLY A 70 -16.98 -0.70 -42.53
C GLY A 70 -17.87 -1.04 -41.33
N TRP A 71 -17.32 -1.49 -40.20
CA TRP A 71 -18.12 -1.82 -39.01
C TRP A 71 -18.52 -0.57 -38.23
N SER A 72 -19.82 -0.42 -37.98
CA SER A 72 -20.38 0.56 -37.04
C SER A 72 -20.10 0.20 -35.58
N ARG A 73 -20.33 1.15 -34.68
CA ARG A 73 -20.14 0.94 -33.23
C ARG A 73 -21.19 -0.01 -32.66
N GLU A 74 -22.41 0.09 -33.17
CA GLU A 74 -23.57 -0.71 -32.79
C GLU A 74 -23.33 -2.18 -33.16
N GLU A 75 -22.85 -2.45 -34.37
CA GLU A 75 -22.48 -3.80 -34.83
C GLU A 75 -21.34 -4.39 -33.98
N ILE A 76 -20.32 -3.59 -33.65
CA ILE A 76 -19.22 -4.03 -32.77
C ILE A 76 -19.71 -4.38 -31.37
N CYS A 77 -20.66 -3.63 -30.83
CA CYS A 77 -21.20 -3.88 -29.49
C CYS A 77 -22.14 -5.11 -29.49
N ALA A 78 -22.98 -5.27 -30.51
CA ALA A 78 -23.94 -6.35 -30.63
C ALA A 78 -23.29 -7.70 -30.99
N ALA A 79 -22.20 -7.70 -31.75
CA ALA A 79 -21.54 -8.92 -32.18
C ALA A 79 -20.92 -9.68 -31.00
N ALA A 80 -21.20 -10.98 -30.88
CA ALA A 80 -20.59 -11.86 -29.88
C ALA A 80 -19.06 -11.95 -30.07
N GLU A 81 -18.62 -12.09 -31.32
CA GLU A 81 -17.22 -12.10 -31.73
C GLU A 81 -16.96 -11.03 -32.79
N VAL A 82 -15.74 -10.50 -32.82
CA VAL A 82 -15.29 -9.59 -33.88
C VAL A 82 -14.16 -10.22 -34.67
N PRO A 83 -13.97 -9.85 -35.95
CA PRO A 83 -12.88 -10.40 -36.76
C PRO A 83 -11.54 -10.37 -36.01
N PRO A 84 -10.78 -11.48 -35.94
CA PRO A 84 -9.52 -11.53 -35.22
C PRO A 84 -8.47 -10.62 -35.87
N LEU A 85 -7.36 -10.39 -35.16
CA LEU A 85 -6.18 -9.81 -35.79
C LEU A 85 -5.62 -10.78 -36.85
N PRO A 86 -5.13 -10.25 -37.99
CA PRO A 86 -4.51 -11.09 -39.00
C PRO A 86 -3.31 -11.83 -38.40
N ALA A 87 -3.18 -13.12 -38.71
CA ALA A 87 -2.07 -13.94 -38.28
C ALA A 87 -0.75 -13.28 -38.70
N ARG A 88 0.19 -13.17 -37.76
CA ARG A 88 1.52 -12.64 -38.05
C ARG A 88 2.48 -13.81 -38.18
N PRO A 89 3.24 -13.92 -39.28
CA PRO A 89 4.27 -14.95 -39.38
C PRO A 89 5.28 -14.78 -38.23
N PRO A 90 5.73 -15.88 -37.60
CA PRO A 90 6.59 -15.84 -36.41
C PRO A 90 7.98 -15.27 -36.69
N GLY A 91 8.37 -15.16 -37.97
CA GLY A 91 9.68 -14.68 -38.40
C GLY A 91 9.65 -14.13 -39.82
N CYS A 92 10.85 -13.98 -40.40
CA CYS A 92 11.01 -13.68 -41.82
C CYS A 92 10.60 -14.89 -42.67
N LEU A 93 9.92 -14.64 -43.79
CA LEU A 93 9.54 -15.68 -44.77
C LEU A 93 10.74 -16.26 -45.53
N VAL A 94 11.91 -15.60 -45.51
CA VAL A 94 13.14 -16.17 -46.11
C VAL A 94 13.54 -17.44 -45.35
N PRO A 95 13.58 -18.62 -46.01
CA PRO A 95 13.92 -19.88 -45.35
C PRO A 95 15.25 -19.81 -44.61
N GLY A 96 15.26 -20.30 -43.37
CA GLY A 96 16.45 -20.30 -42.49
C GLY A 96 16.83 -18.94 -41.90
N CYS A 97 16.10 -17.86 -42.21
CA CYS A 97 16.37 -16.55 -41.63
C CYS A 97 15.88 -16.49 -40.18
N GLN A 98 16.80 -16.16 -39.26
CA GLN A 98 16.51 -16.11 -37.82
C GLN A 98 16.07 -14.71 -37.35
N ARG A 99 15.80 -13.79 -38.28
CA ARG A 99 15.32 -12.43 -37.97
C ARG A 99 13.81 -12.36 -37.94
N MET A 100 13.27 -11.51 -37.07
CA MET A 100 11.83 -11.27 -36.97
C MET A 100 11.36 -10.30 -38.06
N SER A 101 10.16 -10.53 -38.58
CA SER A 101 9.46 -9.57 -39.44
C SER A 101 8.98 -8.39 -38.58
N PRO A 102 9.15 -7.11 -39.00
CA PRO A 102 8.74 -5.97 -38.19
C PRO A 102 7.24 -5.96 -37.89
N GLY A 103 6.85 -5.27 -36.81
CA GLY A 103 5.43 -5.05 -36.52
C GLY A 103 4.79 -4.05 -37.50
N GLY A 104 3.46 -4.09 -37.62
CA GLY A 104 2.67 -3.14 -38.40
C GLY A 104 2.54 -3.48 -39.89
N ARG A 105 2.01 -2.54 -40.69
CA ARG A 105 1.58 -2.78 -42.08
C ARG A 105 2.68 -3.36 -42.97
N GLN A 106 3.93 -2.95 -42.77
CA GLN A 106 5.03 -3.38 -43.62
C GLN A 106 5.37 -4.86 -43.43
N GLY A 107 5.55 -5.30 -42.18
CA GLY A 107 5.79 -6.72 -41.90
C GLY A 107 4.57 -7.60 -42.10
N GLN A 108 3.35 -7.04 -41.95
CA GLN A 108 2.10 -7.74 -42.30
C GLN A 108 1.94 -7.96 -43.80
N ARG A 109 2.40 -7.02 -44.64
CA ARG A 109 2.27 -7.13 -46.10
C ARG A 109 3.27 -8.07 -46.73
N THR A 110 4.52 -8.06 -46.26
CA THR A 110 5.59 -8.84 -46.91
C THR A 110 6.06 -10.05 -46.12
N GLY A 111 5.81 -10.11 -44.81
CA GLY A 111 6.35 -11.18 -43.96
C GLY A 111 7.89 -11.24 -43.94
N LEU A 112 8.58 -10.14 -44.28
CA LEU A 112 10.05 -10.11 -44.38
C LEU A 112 10.66 -9.32 -43.22
N CYS A 113 11.86 -9.70 -42.77
CA CYS A 113 12.65 -8.88 -41.84
C CYS A 113 13.01 -7.51 -42.48
N GLN A 114 13.39 -6.52 -41.68
CA GLN A 114 13.67 -5.16 -42.21
C GLN A 114 14.71 -5.17 -43.34
N ALA A 115 15.76 -5.99 -43.22
CA ALA A 115 16.81 -6.10 -44.23
C ALA A 115 16.29 -6.70 -45.54
N HIS A 116 15.57 -7.82 -45.47
CA HIS A 116 14.96 -8.46 -46.65
C HIS A 116 13.86 -7.59 -47.27
N SER A 117 13.07 -6.88 -46.46
CA SER A 117 12.06 -5.92 -46.96
C SER A 117 12.69 -4.71 -47.67
N ARG A 118 13.87 -4.24 -47.22
CA ARG A 118 14.63 -3.20 -47.95
C ARG A 118 15.16 -3.74 -49.29
N ARG A 119 15.65 -4.98 -49.30
CA ARG A 119 16.16 -5.62 -50.54
C ARG A 119 15.03 -5.88 -51.55
N PHE A 120 13.89 -6.39 -51.07
CA PHE A 120 12.69 -6.60 -51.88
C PHE A 120 12.22 -5.30 -52.55
N ARG A 121 12.13 -4.21 -51.79
CA ARG A 121 11.73 -2.88 -52.32
C ARG A 121 12.71 -2.28 -53.35
N ARG A 122 13.94 -2.77 -53.44
CA ARG A 122 14.93 -2.32 -54.44
C ARG A 122 14.79 -3.03 -55.78
N VAL A 123 13.90 -4.01 -55.90
CA VAL A 123 13.63 -4.72 -57.16
C VAL A 123 12.15 -4.51 -57.51
N PRO A 124 11.81 -3.40 -58.21
CA PRO A 124 10.44 -3.10 -58.59
C PRO A 124 9.86 -4.20 -59.51
N GLY A 125 8.59 -4.55 -59.31
CA GLY A 125 7.89 -5.54 -60.13
C GLY A 125 8.05 -7.00 -59.71
N THR A 126 8.97 -7.30 -58.77
CA THR A 126 9.19 -8.66 -58.26
C THR A 126 8.10 -9.06 -57.25
N THR A 127 7.56 -10.27 -57.39
CA THR A 127 6.62 -10.86 -56.42
C THR A 127 7.34 -11.40 -55.18
N ILE A 128 6.62 -11.65 -54.08
CA ILE A 128 7.24 -12.24 -52.88
C ILE A 128 7.79 -13.62 -53.21
N GLU A 129 7.05 -14.40 -53.99
CA GLU A 129 7.40 -15.74 -54.44
C GLU A 129 8.71 -15.72 -55.26
N GLU A 130 8.81 -14.82 -56.24
CA GLU A 130 10.04 -14.63 -57.04
C GLU A 130 11.23 -14.17 -56.18
N PHE A 131 10.99 -13.30 -55.21
CA PHE A 131 12.02 -12.85 -54.28
C PHE A 131 12.53 -13.99 -53.40
N LEU A 132 11.63 -14.83 -52.88
CA LEU A 132 11.97 -15.98 -52.04
C LEU A 132 12.67 -17.09 -52.85
N ALA A 133 12.31 -17.27 -54.12
CA ALA A 133 12.94 -18.23 -55.03
C ALA A 133 14.35 -17.79 -55.49
N ASN A 134 14.71 -16.51 -55.33
CA ASN A 134 15.98 -15.98 -55.81
C ASN A 134 17.19 -16.54 -55.00
N PRO A 135 18.11 -17.29 -55.63
CA PRO A 135 19.25 -17.89 -54.92
C PRO A 135 20.20 -16.88 -54.27
N ARG A 136 20.17 -15.60 -54.66
CA ARG A 136 20.99 -14.55 -54.05
C ARG A 136 20.42 -14.07 -52.71
N VAL A 137 19.19 -14.42 -52.35
CA VAL A 137 18.57 -14.09 -51.06
C VAL A 137 19.03 -15.10 -50.02
N ARG A 138 19.93 -14.68 -49.14
CA ARG A 138 20.49 -15.51 -48.07
C ARG A 138 19.76 -15.27 -46.74
N PRO A 139 19.62 -16.31 -45.90
CA PRO A 139 19.15 -16.13 -44.52
C PRO A 139 20.13 -15.26 -43.73
N LEU A 140 19.62 -14.58 -42.71
CA LEU A 140 20.42 -13.72 -41.85
C LEU A 140 20.37 -14.22 -40.40
N PRO A 141 21.49 -14.12 -39.65
CA PRO A 141 21.54 -14.50 -38.24
C PRO A 141 20.65 -13.58 -37.38
N PRO A 142 20.30 -14.02 -36.16
CA PRO A 142 19.46 -13.25 -35.26
C PRO A 142 20.24 -12.02 -34.79
N LEU A 143 19.51 -10.94 -34.53
CA LEU A 143 20.08 -9.75 -33.92
C LEU A 143 20.11 -9.88 -32.39
N GLY A 144 21.07 -9.18 -31.79
CA GLY A 144 21.23 -9.09 -30.34
C GLY A 144 20.04 -8.41 -29.63
N PRO A 145 20.08 -8.30 -28.29
CA PRO A 145 19.08 -7.56 -27.53
C PRO A 145 19.09 -6.07 -27.90
N CYS A 146 17.99 -5.37 -27.64
CA CYS A 146 17.95 -3.92 -27.71
C CYS A 146 18.93 -3.33 -26.68
N ARG A 147 19.71 -2.31 -27.09
CA ARG A 147 20.69 -1.62 -26.25
C ARG A 147 20.11 -0.95 -25.01
N VAL A 148 18.84 -0.52 -25.08
CA VAL A 148 18.19 0.12 -23.93
C VAL A 148 18.08 -0.86 -22.77
N ALA A 149 18.68 -0.52 -21.63
CA ALA A 149 18.82 -1.39 -20.46
C ALA A 149 17.47 -1.90 -19.94
N ALA A 150 16.43 -1.07 -20.06
CA ALA A 150 15.06 -1.40 -19.66
C ALA A 150 14.35 -2.38 -20.61
N CYS A 151 14.83 -2.56 -21.83
CA CYS A 151 14.12 -3.28 -22.88
C CYS A 151 14.35 -4.79 -22.80
N SER A 152 13.29 -5.58 -23.01
CA SER A 152 13.35 -7.04 -23.15
C SER A 152 13.31 -7.49 -24.61
N ARG A 153 13.11 -6.57 -25.56
CA ARG A 153 12.99 -6.87 -26.99
C ARG A 153 14.35 -7.03 -27.66
N ARG A 154 14.37 -7.73 -28.80
CA ARG A 154 15.53 -7.80 -29.69
C ARG A 154 15.67 -6.53 -30.53
N SER A 155 16.88 -6.29 -31.00
CA SER A 155 17.13 -5.34 -32.07
C SER A 155 16.50 -5.84 -33.38
N GLU A 156 16.03 -4.92 -34.22
CA GLU A 156 15.57 -5.23 -35.58
C GLU A 156 16.44 -4.57 -36.66
N SER A 157 17.51 -3.88 -36.25
CA SER A 157 18.47 -3.25 -37.16
C SER A 157 19.89 -3.24 -36.59
N GLU A 158 20.87 -2.99 -37.45
CA GLU A 158 22.30 -2.91 -37.08
C GLU A 158 22.60 -1.79 -36.07
N HIS A 159 21.70 -0.82 -35.89
CA HIS A 159 21.84 0.23 -34.88
C HIS A 159 21.64 -0.26 -33.43
N GLY A 160 21.34 -1.55 -33.22
CA GLY A 160 21.23 -2.14 -31.87
C GLY A 160 19.93 -1.83 -31.13
N TYR A 161 18.94 -1.21 -31.77
CA TYR A 161 17.65 -0.88 -31.15
C TYR A 161 16.50 -1.72 -31.69
N CYS A 162 15.49 -1.97 -30.85
CA CYS A 162 14.17 -2.38 -31.32
C CYS A 162 13.53 -1.21 -32.10
N PRO A 163 12.52 -1.43 -32.96
CA PRO A 163 11.95 -0.38 -33.81
C PRO A 163 11.46 0.84 -33.02
N THR A 164 10.80 0.61 -31.88
CA THR A 164 10.28 1.70 -31.05
C THR A 164 11.41 2.52 -30.42
N HIS A 165 12.46 1.87 -29.92
CA HIS A 165 13.61 2.59 -29.35
C HIS A 165 14.44 3.28 -30.42
N TYR A 166 14.54 2.72 -31.62
CA TYR A 166 15.21 3.38 -32.74
C TYR A 166 14.53 4.71 -33.10
N VAL A 167 13.19 4.73 -33.16
CA VAL A 167 12.43 5.96 -33.39
C VAL A 167 12.66 6.97 -32.28
N ARG A 168 12.58 6.54 -31.00
CA ARG A 168 12.81 7.43 -29.85
C ARG A 168 14.24 7.97 -29.81
N TRP A 169 15.23 7.15 -30.13
CA TRP A 169 16.63 7.55 -30.22
C TRP A 169 16.83 8.62 -31.29
N ARG A 170 16.28 8.40 -32.48
CA ARG A 170 16.31 9.41 -33.55
C ARG A 170 15.66 10.71 -33.12
N SER A 171 14.47 10.65 -32.51
CA SER A 171 13.81 11.86 -32.00
C SER A 171 14.64 12.60 -30.95
N ALA A 172 15.32 11.88 -30.05
CA ALA A 172 16.19 12.48 -29.04
C ALA A 172 17.40 13.18 -29.68
N VAL A 173 18.13 12.50 -30.57
CA VAL A 173 19.30 13.08 -31.27
C VAL A 173 18.92 14.24 -32.20
N THR A 174 17.73 14.19 -32.82
CA THR A 174 17.23 15.31 -33.62
C THR A 174 16.89 16.53 -32.75
N ALA A 175 16.36 16.34 -31.55
CA ALA A 175 16.07 17.43 -30.63
C ALA A 175 17.34 18.00 -29.97
N ASP A 176 18.31 17.12 -29.68
CA ASP A 176 19.60 17.48 -29.11
C ASP A 176 20.71 16.59 -29.69
N PRO A 177 21.49 17.09 -30.66
CA PRO A 177 22.60 16.34 -31.26
C PRO A 177 23.70 15.95 -30.26
N SER A 178 23.76 16.58 -29.09
CA SER A 178 24.74 16.28 -28.03
C SER A 178 24.29 15.17 -27.08
N THR A 179 23.11 14.57 -27.31
CA THR A 179 22.58 13.47 -26.48
C THR A 179 23.60 12.33 -26.36
N ASP A 180 24.07 12.07 -25.14
CA ASP A 180 24.91 10.91 -24.85
C ASP A 180 24.11 9.61 -25.01
N GLN A 181 24.56 8.77 -25.95
CA GLN A 181 23.94 7.48 -26.24
C GLN A 181 24.01 6.51 -25.05
N ALA A 182 25.13 6.47 -24.32
CA ALA A 182 25.30 5.54 -23.21
C ALA A 182 24.35 5.88 -22.06
N GLN A 183 24.29 7.17 -21.69
CA GLN A 183 23.31 7.66 -20.72
C GLN A 183 21.87 7.44 -21.22
N TRP A 184 21.58 7.70 -22.49
CA TRP A 184 20.24 7.46 -23.04
C TRP A 184 19.83 5.98 -22.98
N ASP A 185 20.74 5.06 -23.34
CA ASP A 185 20.54 3.62 -23.27
C ASP A 185 20.20 3.15 -21.85
N LEU A 186 20.80 3.78 -20.82
CA LEU A 186 20.54 3.50 -19.41
C LEU A 186 19.19 4.05 -18.92
N LEU A 187 18.85 5.30 -19.27
CA LEU A 187 17.71 6.02 -18.69
C LEU A 187 16.40 5.78 -19.45
N CYS A 188 16.47 5.46 -20.75
CA CYS A 188 15.29 5.30 -21.59
C CYS A 188 14.36 4.20 -21.06
N THR A 189 13.07 4.50 -21.01
CA THR A 189 12.07 3.57 -20.50
C THR A 189 11.85 2.40 -21.45
N ALA A 190 11.46 1.25 -20.90
CA ALA A 190 11.05 0.08 -21.69
C ALA A 190 9.91 0.44 -22.66
N VAL A 191 9.75 -0.36 -23.73
CA VAL A 191 8.55 -0.27 -24.55
C VAL A 191 7.36 -0.74 -23.72
N ALA A 192 6.29 0.04 -23.71
CA ALA A 192 5.06 -0.33 -23.01
C ALA A 192 4.45 -1.56 -23.70
N GLU A 193 4.39 -2.67 -22.97
CA GLU A 193 3.73 -3.90 -23.37
C GLU A 193 2.50 -4.11 -22.48
N PRO A 194 1.33 -4.42 -23.06
CA PRO A 194 0.12 -4.70 -22.28
C PRO A 194 0.36 -5.81 -21.27
N GLY A 195 0.03 -5.55 -20.00
CA GLY A 195 0.22 -6.52 -18.91
C GLY A 195 1.68 -6.77 -18.55
N ARG A 196 2.67 -6.15 -19.19
CA ARG A 196 4.08 -6.38 -18.85
C ARG A 196 4.74 -5.12 -18.32
N VAL A 197 5.52 -5.30 -17.26
CA VAL A 197 6.34 -4.26 -16.65
C VAL A 197 7.77 -4.74 -16.55
N SER A 198 8.68 -4.00 -17.17
CA SER A 198 10.12 -4.28 -17.08
C SER A 198 10.73 -3.59 -15.85
N LEU A 199 11.33 -4.41 -14.99
CA LEU A 199 12.17 -3.97 -13.88
C LEU A 199 13.67 -3.99 -14.27
N ARG A 200 13.99 -4.26 -15.54
CA ARG A 200 15.35 -4.20 -16.09
C ARG A 200 15.93 -2.79 -15.97
N GLY A 201 17.24 -2.69 -15.80
CA GLY A 201 17.95 -1.42 -15.63
C GLY A 201 17.71 -0.74 -14.27
N LEU A 202 17.01 -1.38 -13.33
CA LEU A 202 16.92 -0.93 -11.94
C LEU A 202 17.99 -1.63 -11.10
N ALA A 203 18.47 -0.94 -10.06
CA ALA A 203 19.37 -1.51 -9.07
C ALA A 203 18.73 -2.75 -8.40
N PRO A 204 19.50 -3.80 -8.05
CA PRO A 204 18.94 -5.02 -7.44
C PRO A 204 18.09 -4.75 -6.19
N LEU A 205 18.51 -3.83 -5.32
CA LEU A 205 17.72 -3.43 -4.15
C LEU A 205 16.36 -2.86 -4.54
N VAL A 206 16.31 -1.97 -5.53
CA VAL A 206 15.06 -1.37 -6.03
C VAL A 206 14.12 -2.41 -6.62
N VAL A 207 14.65 -3.42 -7.32
CA VAL A 207 13.85 -4.54 -7.83
C VAL A 207 13.14 -5.24 -6.68
N VAL A 208 13.88 -5.65 -5.66
CA VAL A 208 13.32 -6.37 -4.50
C VAL A 208 12.36 -5.49 -3.70
N GLN A 209 12.65 -4.19 -3.52
CA GLN A 209 11.74 -3.24 -2.88
C GLN A 209 10.43 -3.07 -3.65
N ALA A 210 10.48 -3.00 -4.98
CA ALA A 210 9.29 -2.94 -5.82
C ALA A 210 8.45 -4.22 -5.69
N LEU A 211 9.08 -5.40 -5.73
CA LEU A 211 8.39 -6.68 -5.55
C LEU A 211 7.75 -6.82 -4.17
N ALA A 212 8.46 -6.46 -3.10
CA ALA A 212 7.92 -6.47 -1.74
C ALA A 212 6.73 -5.51 -1.61
N GLY A 213 6.86 -4.31 -2.19
CA GLY A 213 5.77 -3.34 -2.24
C GLY A 213 4.55 -3.82 -3.02
N ILE A 214 4.74 -4.55 -4.13
CA ILE A 214 3.67 -5.19 -4.91
C ILE A 214 2.96 -6.25 -4.06
N GLN A 215 3.71 -7.17 -3.46
CA GLN A 215 3.19 -8.25 -2.61
C GLN A 215 2.36 -7.69 -1.45
N HIS A 216 2.92 -6.74 -0.69
CA HIS A 216 2.22 -6.14 0.45
C HIS A 216 0.94 -5.42 0.02
N ARG A 217 0.99 -4.66 -1.07
CA ARG A 217 -0.19 -3.93 -1.55
C ARG A 217 -1.31 -4.87 -2.01
N ILE A 218 -0.98 -6.03 -2.56
CA ILE A 218 -1.96 -6.99 -3.06
C ILE A 218 -2.48 -7.89 -1.95
N ARG A 219 -1.59 -8.53 -1.18
CA ARG A 219 -1.99 -9.51 -0.17
C ARG A 219 -2.54 -8.86 1.10
N GLU A 220 -1.87 -7.82 1.60
CA GLU A 220 -2.23 -7.22 2.89
C GLU A 220 -3.28 -6.11 2.76
N GLN A 221 -3.24 -5.34 1.67
CA GLN A 221 -4.14 -4.19 1.48
C GLN A 221 -5.29 -4.47 0.51
N GLY A 222 -5.29 -5.62 -0.19
CA GLY A 222 -6.31 -5.95 -1.20
C GLY A 222 -6.39 -4.92 -2.34
N ALA A 223 -5.31 -4.17 -2.60
CA ALA A 223 -5.37 -2.98 -3.44
C ALA A 223 -4.80 -3.23 -4.84
N LYS A 224 -5.60 -2.91 -5.87
CA LYS A 224 -5.24 -3.08 -7.27
C LYS A 224 -4.00 -2.26 -7.67
N ILE A 225 -3.13 -2.86 -8.49
CA ILE A 225 -2.03 -2.19 -9.18
C ILE A 225 -2.25 -2.30 -10.68
N THR A 226 -2.15 -1.17 -11.39
CA THR A 226 -2.20 -1.16 -12.86
C THR A 226 -0.79 -1.15 -13.44
N ASP A 227 -0.63 -1.80 -14.59
CA ASP A 227 0.62 -1.82 -15.34
C ASP A 227 1.09 -0.41 -15.71
N VAL A 228 0.17 0.52 -15.99
CA VAL A 228 0.46 1.93 -16.26
C VAL A 228 1.15 2.61 -15.07
N ASN A 229 0.60 2.49 -13.86
CA ASN A 229 1.15 3.12 -12.67
C ASN A 229 2.49 2.49 -12.29
N LEU A 230 2.59 1.16 -12.37
CA LEU A 230 3.82 0.45 -12.07
C LEU A 230 4.93 0.79 -13.10
N ARG A 231 4.61 0.88 -14.39
CA ARG A 231 5.54 1.37 -15.43
C ARG A 231 6.01 2.80 -15.15
N ALA A 232 5.13 3.68 -14.68
CA ALA A 232 5.49 5.05 -14.33
C ALA A 232 6.48 5.10 -13.16
N VAL A 233 6.27 4.28 -12.11
CA VAL A 233 7.19 4.13 -10.98
C VAL A 233 8.55 3.59 -11.45
N CYS A 234 8.59 2.44 -12.12
CA CYS A 234 9.84 1.85 -12.61
C CYS A 234 10.56 2.76 -13.62
N GLY A 235 9.81 3.49 -14.45
CA GLY A 235 10.34 4.48 -15.38
C GLY A 235 11.01 5.65 -14.67
N GLY A 236 10.37 6.21 -13.64
CA GLY A 236 10.92 7.32 -12.87
C GLY A 236 12.12 6.93 -12.01
N LEU A 237 12.06 5.77 -11.34
CA LEU A 237 13.21 5.24 -10.58
C LEU A 237 14.44 5.03 -11.45
N ARG A 238 14.26 4.58 -12.70
CA ARG A 238 15.34 4.41 -13.66
C ARG A 238 15.93 5.74 -14.12
N ARG A 239 15.07 6.73 -14.43
CA ARG A 239 15.53 8.08 -14.81
C ARG A 239 16.35 8.75 -13.70
N GLN A 240 16.00 8.48 -12.45
CA GLN A 240 16.74 8.95 -11.26
C GLN A 240 18.01 8.13 -10.99
N GLN A 241 18.21 7.00 -11.68
CA GLN A 241 19.21 5.99 -11.31
C GLN A 241 19.18 5.64 -9.81
N ALA A 242 17.96 5.55 -9.27
CA ALA A 242 17.76 5.40 -7.84
C ALA A 242 18.43 4.12 -7.30
N GLY A 243 19.25 4.27 -6.26
CA GLY A 243 19.80 3.13 -5.51
C GLY A 243 18.80 2.48 -4.55
N SER A 244 17.74 3.21 -4.17
CA SER A 244 16.68 2.78 -3.28
C SER A 244 15.37 3.51 -3.61
N ALA A 245 14.24 2.79 -3.54
CA ALA A 245 12.91 3.37 -3.64
C ALA A 245 12.58 4.28 -2.44
N VAL A 246 13.26 4.09 -1.30
CA VAL A 246 13.05 4.87 -0.06
C VAL A 246 13.57 6.30 -0.21
N THR A 247 14.70 6.47 -0.88
CA THR A 247 15.36 7.77 -1.08
C THR A 247 15.05 8.41 -2.42
N ALA A 248 14.26 7.74 -3.27
CA ALA A 248 13.87 8.26 -4.57
C ALA A 248 12.93 9.47 -4.42
N ASP A 249 13.09 10.46 -5.30
CA ASP A 249 12.26 11.66 -5.32
C ASP A 249 10.88 11.34 -5.93
N PRO A 250 9.78 11.40 -5.15
CA PRO A 250 8.45 11.20 -5.69
C PRO A 250 8.02 12.28 -6.68
N GLY A 251 8.61 13.49 -6.63
CA GLY A 251 8.30 14.61 -7.52
C GLY A 251 8.54 14.29 -9.00
N GLN A 252 9.53 13.44 -9.29
CA GLN A 252 9.91 13.04 -10.66
C GLN A 252 9.15 11.82 -11.20
N ILE A 253 8.20 11.28 -10.42
CA ILE A 253 7.30 10.22 -10.89
C ILE A 253 6.04 10.84 -11.49
N MET A 254 5.76 10.47 -12.74
CA MET A 254 4.62 11.01 -13.48
C MET A 254 3.30 10.43 -12.96
N GLY A 255 2.37 11.31 -12.58
CA GLY A 255 1.01 10.93 -12.15
C GLY A 255 0.86 10.74 -10.64
N LYS A 256 -0.22 11.31 -10.07
CA LYS A 256 -0.56 11.20 -8.64
C LYS A 256 -0.69 9.73 -8.18
N PRO A 257 -1.34 8.81 -8.92
CA PRO A 257 -1.45 7.41 -8.50
C PRO A 257 -0.10 6.68 -8.43
N ALA A 258 0.80 6.93 -9.38
CA ALA A 258 2.14 6.36 -9.38
C ALA A 258 3.01 6.91 -8.24
N ARG A 259 2.90 8.21 -7.92
CA ARG A 259 3.57 8.81 -6.74
C ARG A 259 3.12 8.17 -5.43
N SER A 260 1.81 7.95 -5.29
CA SER A 260 1.25 7.24 -4.13
C SER A 260 1.76 5.81 -4.06
N LEU A 261 1.84 5.10 -5.20
CA LEU A 261 2.38 3.75 -5.28
C LEU A 261 3.86 3.69 -4.86
N LEU A 262 4.71 4.61 -5.34
CA LEU A 262 6.11 4.69 -4.91
C LEU A 262 6.23 4.91 -3.39
N ARG A 263 5.45 5.84 -2.82
CA ARG A 263 5.46 6.10 -1.37
C ARG A 263 5.06 4.86 -0.58
N ALA A 264 4.09 4.08 -1.08
CA ALA A 264 3.70 2.82 -0.46
C ALA A 264 4.84 1.79 -0.51
N PHE A 265 5.54 1.66 -1.65
CA PHE A 265 6.69 0.76 -1.79
C PHE A 265 7.83 1.17 -0.86
N ALA A 266 8.18 2.45 -0.82
CA ALA A 266 9.18 3.01 0.08
C ALA A 266 8.84 2.74 1.55
N ARG A 267 7.59 3.00 1.95
CA ARG A 267 7.12 2.73 3.32
C ARG A 267 7.25 1.26 3.65
N HIS A 268 6.79 0.36 2.78
CA HIS A 268 6.85 -1.07 3.04
C HIS A 268 8.29 -1.60 3.09
N ALA A 269 9.15 -1.18 2.15
CA ALA A 269 10.57 -1.51 2.17
C ALA A 269 11.25 -1.06 3.48
N ARG A 270 10.91 0.14 3.98
CA ARG A 270 11.39 0.62 5.27
C ARG A 270 10.94 -0.27 6.41
N LEU A 271 9.66 -0.65 6.45
CA LEU A 271 9.08 -1.47 7.52
C LEU A 271 9.62 -2.91 7.51
N ALA A 272 9.76 -3.52 6.33
CA ALA A 272 10.30 -4.87 6.19
C ALA A 272 11.79 -4.97 6.58
N LEU A 273 12.51 -3.84 6.55
CA LEU A 273 13.90 -3.75 7.02
C LEU A 273 14.01 -3.20 8.45
N ALA A 274 12.94 -2.63 8.99
CA ALA A 274 12.94 -2.01 10.30
C ALA A 274 13.24 -3.03 11.39
N ASP A 275 13.87 -2.53 12.44
CA ASP A 275 14.16 -3.29 13.66
C ASP A 275 13.49 -2.54 14.81
N PRO A 276 12.49 -3.15 15.49
CA PRO A 276 11.85 -2.54 16.65
C PRO A 276 12.85 -2.08 17.71
N ALA A 277 13.94 -2.82 17.95
CA ALA A 277 14.94 -2.43 18.94
C ALA A 277 15.66 -1.14 18.54
N ARG A 278 16.00 -0.98 17.25
CA ARG A 278 16.58 0.26 16.73
C ARG A 278 15.60 1.42 16.75
N GLU A 279 14.33 1.19 16.41
CA GLU A 279 13.27 2.23 16.46
C GLU A 279 13.09 2.73 17.91
N GLN A 280 13.20 1.85 18.91
CA GLN A 280 13.10 2.18 20.33
C GLN A 280 14.20 3.13 20.83
N LEU A 281 15.35 3.24 20.14
CA LEU A 281 16.41 4.18 20.52
C LEU A 281 16.01 5.64 20.32
N ALA A 282 15.11 5.93 19.38
CA ALA A 282 14.63 7.28 19.11
C ALA A 282 13.58 7.73 20.13
N ASP A 283 13.35 9.05 20.20
CA ASP A 283 12.31 9.66 21.05
C ASP A 283 10.97 9.83 20.32
N THR A 284 10.92 9.46 19.04
CA THR A 284 9.67 9.42 18.28
C THR A 284 9.65 8.19 17.41
N TRP A 285 8.76 7.26 17.73
CA TRP A 285 8.61 5.99 17.05
C TRP A 285 7.57 6.10 15.93
N ASP A 286 7.88 5.54 14.76
CA ASP A 286 6.86 5.14 13.80
C ASP A 286 6.23 3.83 14.27
N LEU A 287 4.96 3.92 14.68
CA LEU A 287 4.23 2.80 15.24
C LEU A 287 4.00 1.68 14.21
N ALA A 288 4.16 1.96 12.92
CA ALA A 288 4.01 0.94 11.88
C ALA A 288 5.10 -0.14 12.00
N VAL A 289 6.25 0.16 12.63
CA VAL A 289 7.29 -0.84 12.97
C VAL A 289 6.78 -1.86 13.99
N PHE A 290 5.80 -1.46 14.81
CA PHE A 290 5.17 -2.28 15.85
C PHE A 290 3.79 -2.81 15.42
N GLY A 291 3.45 -2.70 14.13
CA GLY A 291 2.15 -3.15 13.59
C GLY A 291 0.98 -2.21 13.83
N HIS A 292 1.23 -0.97 14.26
CA HIS A 292 0.20 0.00 14.65
C HIS A 292 0.22 1.26 13.78
N PRO A 293 -0.91 1.95 13.54
CA PRO A 293 -0.90 3.20 12.81
C PRO A 293 -0.41 4.40 13.65
N GLY A 294 0.29 5.33 13.01
CA GLY A 294 0.63 6.64 13.54
C GLY A 294 2.06 6.73 14.11
N ARG A 295 2.27 7.72 14.99
CA ARG A 295 3.56 7.94 15.66
C ARG A 295 3.36 8.02 17.17
N LEU A 296 4.38 7.66 17.93
CA LEU A 296 4.43 7.82 19.38
C LEU A 296 5.63 8.69 19.74
N SER A 297 5.40 9.84 20.38
CA SER A 297 6.46 10.75 20.78
C SER A 297 6.63 10.75 22.30
N PHE A 298 7.88 10.68 22.74
CA PHE A 298 8.30 10.81 24.14
C PHE A 298 8.94 12.17 24.44
N THR A 299 9.03 13.06 23.44
CA THR A 299 9.71 14.35 23.55
C THR A 299 9.09 15.29 24.59
N GLY A 300 7.81 15.08 24.93
CA GLY A 300 7.12 15.80 26.00
C GLY A 300 7.54 15.40 27.42
N ILE A 301 8.29 14.31 27.61
CA ILE A 301 8.80 13.84 28.90
C ILE A 301 10.23 14.34 29.09
N THR A 302 10.46 15.33 29.93
CA THR A 302 11.76 16.01 30.04
C THR A 302 12.79 15.28 30.90
N GLN A 303 12.38 14.56 31.95
CA GLN A 303 13.31 13.81 32.79
C GLN A 303 13.83 12.57 32.04
N PRO A 304 15.17 12.38 31.88
CA PRO A 304 15.73 11.26 31.13
C PRO A 304 15.29 9.89 31.65
N TRP A 305 15.28 9.70 32.98
CA TRP A 305 14.86 8.45 33.60
C TRP A 305 13.41 8.07 33.26
N LEU A 306 12.50 9.06 33.30
CA LEU A 306 11.08 8.84 33.05
C LEU A 306 10.83 8.60 31.56
N ARG A 307 11.59 9.27 30.68
CA ARG A 307 11.53 9.06 29.23
C ARG A 307 11.94 7.64 28.87
N GLU A 308 13.09 7.19 29.34
CA GLU A 308 13.60 5.84 29.04
C GLU A 308 12.73 4.75 29.70
N ALA A 309 12.23 4.98 30.92
CA ALA A 309 11.31 4.06 31.56
C ALA A 309 9.95 3.98 30.84
N ALA A 310 9.43 5.11 30.35
CA ALA A 310 8.19 5.15 29.57
C ALA A 310 8.35 4.50 28.18
N LYS A 311 9.52 4.63 27.54
CA LYS A 311 9.88 3.90 26.32
C LYS A 311 9.86 2.40 26.57
N ALA A 312 10.59 1.92 27.57
CA ALA A 312 10.61 0.50 27.93
C ALA A 312 9.20 -0.04 28.25
N TRP A 313 8.39 0.72 29.00
CA TRP A 313 7.01 0.37 29.27
C TRP A 313 6.14 0.30 28.00
N ALA A 314 6.26 1.28 27.09
CA ALA A 314 5.50 1.31 25.84
C ALA A 314 5.88 0.15 24.91
N ALA A 315 7.15 -0.22 24.85
CA ALA A 315 7.62 -1.36 24.06
C ALA A 315 6.98 -2.69 24.53
N GLU A 316 6.77 -2.85 25.83
CA GLU A 316 6.09 -4.02 26.42
C GLU A 316 4.55 -3.97 26.24
N ASP A 317 3.95 -2.77 26.34
CA ASP A 317 2.48 -2.63 26.25
C ASP A 317 1.98 -2.73 24.80
N LEU A 318 2.70 -2.18 23.82
CA LEU A 318 2.28 -2.12 22.41
C LEU A 318 1.90 -3.47 21.79
N PRO A 319 2.67 -4.58 21.98
CA PRO A 319 2.33 -5.89 21.42
C PRO A 319 1.04 -6.49 21.98
N ARG A 320 0.56 -6.01 23.14
CA ARG A 320 -0.67 -6.51 23.79
C ARG A 320 -1.94 -5.97 23.15
N HIS A 321 -1.82 -4.91 22.35
CA HIS A 321 -2.94 -4.25 21.70
C HIS A 321 -3.03 -4.64 20.23
N ARG A 322 -4.25 -4.67 19.68
CA ARG A 322 -4.51 -4.72 18.23
C ARG A 322 -5.24 -3.47 17.74
N GLY A 323 -5.15 -3.19 16.44
CA GLY A 323 -5.90 -2.12 15.78
C GLY A 323 -5.73 -0.73 16.44
N GLY A 324 -6.83 -0.13 16.91
CA GLY A 324 -6.83 1.20 17.52
C GLY A 324 -6.14 1.30 18.89
N GLY A 325 -5.72 0.18 19.50
CA GLY A 325 -5.19 0.16 20.87
C GLY A 325 -3.89 0.94 21.09
N ALA A 326 -3.11 1.26 20.03
CA ALA A 326 -2.00 2.21 20.14
C ALA A 326 -2.42 3.62 20.58
N ALA A 327 -3.69 4.00 20.40
CA ALA A 327 -4.24 5.23 20.96
C ALA A 327 -4.21 5.23 22.49
N ASN A 328 -4.48 4.09 23.12
CA ASN A 328 -4.43 3.91 24.57
C ASN A 328 -2.99 4.07 25.09
N VAL A 329 -2.00 3.50 24.40
CA VAL A 329 -0.58 3.70 24.74
C VAL A 329 -0.21 5.18 24.64
N ARG A 330 -0.59 5.86 23.55
CA ARG A 330 -0.37 7.32 23.39
C ARG A 330 -0.99 8.13 24.53
N GLU A 331 -2.19 7.77 24.96
CA GLU A 331 -2.88 8.46 26.05
C GLU A 331 -2.13 8.30 27.40
N LYS A 332 -1.64 7.10 27.69
CA LYS A 332 -0.81 6.83 28.88
C LYS A 332 0.53 7.57 28.83
N ILE A 333 1.19 7.62 27.66
CA ILE A 333 2.42 8.43 27.49
C ILE A 333 2.13 9.93 27.64
N SER A 334 0.98 10.41 27.17
CA SER A 334 0.56 11.79 27.38
C SER A 334 0.34 12.11 28.87
N ALA A 335 -0.18 11.14 29.64
CA ALA A 335 -0.30 11.27 31.09
C ALA A 335 1.06 11.31 31.79
N ALA A 336 2.03 10.49 31.36
CA ALA A 336 3.41 10.56 31.84
C ALA A 336 4.08 11.92 31.50
N ALA A 337 3.79 12.50 30.33
CA ALA A 337 4.25 13.85 29.99
C ALA A 337 3.63 14.93 30.91
N ARG A 338 2.37 14.77 31.34
CA ARG A 338 1.75 15.66 32.34
C ARG A 338 2.38 15.53 33.72
N LEU A 339 2.75 14.32 34.13
CA LEU A 339 3.54 14.11 35.36
C LEU A 339 4.91 14.79 35.22
N SER A 340 5.59 14.58 34.10
CA SER A 340 6.88 15.23 33.79
C SER A 340 6.80 16.75 33.87
N GLU A 341 5.73 17.35 33.34
CA GLU A 341 5.48 18.79 33.43
C GLU A 341 5.40 19.28 34.88
N SER A 342 4.74 18.52 35.76
CA SER A 342 4.67 18.84 37.19
C SER A 342 6.03 18.70 37.88
N LEU A 343 6.80 17.65 37.56
CA LEU A 343 8.12 17.41 38.14
C LEU A 343 9.12 18.51 37.79
N ARG A 344 9.01 19.13 36.61
CA ARG A 344 9.86 20.27 36.21
C ARG A 344 9.74 21.48 37.12
N CYS A 345 8.66 21.59 37.90
CA CYS A 345 8.48 22.69 38.83
C CYS A 345 9.28 22.51 40.13
N ARG A 346 9.89 21.34 40.37
CA ARG A 346 10.86 21.13 41.44
C ARG A 346 12.20 21.79 41.11
N ASP A 347 12.99 22.08 42.13
CA ASP A 347 14.33 22.67 41.99
C ASP A 347 15.29 21.74 41.22
N ASP A 348 15.26 20.44 41.54
CA ASP A 348 15.99 19.38 40.81
C ASP A 348 15.33 19.00 39.48
N ARG A 349 14.22 19.65 39.13
CA ARG A 349 13.37 19.36 37.97
C ARG A 349 12.89 17.90 37.90
N GLY A 350 12.94 17.18 39.03
CA GLY A 350 12.66 15.75 39.15
C GLY A 350 13.66 14.84 38.43
N GLU A 351 14.90 15.29 38.21
CA GLU A 351 15.92 14.53 37.49
C GLU A 351 16.45 13.32 38.27
N GLU A 352 16.35 13.33 39.61
CA GLU A 352 16.83 12.25 40.47
C GLU A 352 15.67 11.39 41.01
N PRO A 353 15.49 10.13 40.54
CA PRO A 353 14.38 9.28 40.96
C PRO A 353 14.32 9.03 42.47
N ALA A 354 15.48 8.92 43.12
CA ALA A 354 15.59 8.62 44.56
C ALA A 354 15.13 9.78 45.46
N ALA A 355 15.10 11.02 44.93
CA ALA A 355 14.66 12.21 45.64
C ALA A 355 13.15 12.47 45.52
N LEU A 356 12.43 11.62 44.77
CA LEU A 356 10.99 11.72 44.55
C LEU A 356 10.22 10.92 45.59
N GLY A 357 9.03 11.39 45.95
CA GLY A 357 8.17 10.67 46.89
C GLY A 357 6.70 11.04 46.76
N ARG A 358 5.92 10.68 47.78
CA ARG A 358 4.49 11.01 47.82
C ARG A 358 4.16 12.50 47.62
N PRO A 359 4.91 13.47 48.20
CA PRO A 359 4.61 14.90 48.02
C PRO A 359 4.60 15.36 46.56
N ASP A 360 5.40 14.73 45.70
CA ASP A 360 5.47 15.05 44.27
C ASP A 360 4.24 14.58 43.51
N ILE A 361 3.70 13.42 43.89
CA ILE A 361 2.44 12.93 43.37
C ILE A 361 1.30 13.84 43.83
N ASP A 362 1.29 14.26 45.09
CA ASP A 362 0.26 15.17 45.60
C ASP A 362 0.32 16.54 44.88
N ALA A 363 1.53 17.07 44.61
CA ALA A 363 1.70 18.28 43.81
C ALA A 363 1.14 18.12 42.38
N PHE A 364 1.41 16.97 41.74
CA PHE A 364 0.85 16.63 40.43
C PHE A 364 -0.69 16.56 40.47
N LEU A 365 -1.27 15.88 41.46
CA LEU A 365 -2.72 15.76 41.62
C LEU A 365 -3.39 17.11 41.90
N ASN A 366 -2.76 17.96 42.71
CA ASN A 366 -3.21 19.33 42.99
C ASN A 366 -3.19 20.18 41.72
N ARG A 367 -2.14 20.07 40.90
CA ARG A 367 -2.08 20.75 39.60
C ARG A 367 -3.22 20.33 38.68
N LEU A 368 -3.55 19.03 38.63
CA LEU A 368 -4.70 18.56 37.86
C LEU A 368 -6.04 19.05 38.42
N GLY A 369 -6.17 19.11 39.75
CA GLY A 369 -7.36 19.67 40.41
C GLY A 369 -7.56 21.14 40.07
N TYR A 370 -6.50 21.94 40.08
CA TYR A 370 -6.53 23.35 39.66
C TYR A 370 -6.96 23.49 38.19
N LEU A 371 -6.40 22.68 37.29
CA LEU A 371 -6.77 22.71 35.87
C LEU A 371 -8.24 22.32 35.64
N GLU A 372 -8.79 21.41 36.44
CA GLU A 372 -10.22 21.08 36.43
C GLU A 372 -11.07 22.26 36.91
N SER A 373 -10.73 22.87 38.05
CA SER A 373 -11.49 24.01 38.59
C SER A 373 -11.44 25.24 37.69
N ALA A 374 -10.34 25.42 36.95
CA ALA A 374 -10.18 26.49 35.97
C ALA A 374 -10.85 26.18 34.62
N GLY A 375 -11.54 25.03 34.48
CA GLY A 375 -12.20 24.61 33.24
C GLY A 375 -11.24 24.27 32.09
N THR A 376 -9.93 24.19 32.34
CA THR A 376 -8.91 23.89 31.32
C THR A 376 -8.95 22.41 30.94
N ILE A 377 -9.29 21.53 31.87
CA ILE A 377 -9.55 20.11 31.62
C ILE A 377 -10.88 19.69 32.23
N SER A 378 -11.54 18.71 31.63
CA SER A 378 -12.73 18.11 32.24
C SER A 378 -12.36 17.11 33.33
N ARG A 379 -13.31 16.79 34.21
CA ARG A 379 -13.19 15.69 35.20
C ARG A 379 -12.85 14.36 34.53
N TYR A 380 -13.50 14.05 33.41
CA TYR A 380 -13.18 12.87 32.62
C TYR A 380 -11.70 12.86 32.20
N ARG A 381 -11.19 13.98 31.68
CA ARG A 381 -9.80 14.10 31.27
C ARG A 381 -8.84 13.98 32.45
N ARG A 382 -9.19 14.52 33.62
CA ARG A 382 -8.44 14.31 34.88
C ARG A 382 -8.38 12.82 35.25
N ASN A 383 -9.52 12.11 35.23
CA ASN A 383 -9.57 10.67 35.52
C ASN A 383 -8.67 9.86 34.58
N VAL A 384 -8.73 10.16 33.29
CA VAL A 384 -7.87 9.56 32.26
C VAL A 384 -6.40 9.80 32.56
N ILE A 385 -6.01 11.03 32.90
CA ILE A 385 -4.60 11.36 33.21
C ILE A 385 -4.14 10.62 34.46
N CYS A 386 -4.92 10.63 35.56
CA CYS A 386 -4.55 9.92 36.79
C CYS A 386 -4.41 8.41 36.55
N ARG A 387 -5.36 7.79 35.84
CA ARG A 387 -5.32 6.36 35.47
C ARG A 387 -4.12 6.04 34.58
N GLY A 388 -3.83 6.89 33.59
CA GLY A 388 -2.70 6.72 32.69
C GLY A 388 -1.36 6.79 33.44
N ALA A 389 -1.17 7.82 34.28
CA ALA A 389 0.03 7.97 35.10
C ALA A 389 0.21 6.79 36.07
N ARG A 390 -0.86 6.37 36.76
CA ARG A 390 -0.85 5.16 37.60
C ARG A 390 -0.40 3.93 36.83
N PHE A 391 -0.93 3.72 35.62
CA PHE A 391 -0.64 2.54 34.83
C PHE A 391 0.83 2.50 34.39
N VAL A 392 1.39 3.63 33.93
CA VAL A 392 2.81 3.75 33.57
C VAL A 392 3.69 3.52 34.79
N LEU A 393 3.45 4.21 35.92
CA LEU A 393 4.27 4.07 37.13
C LEU A 393 4.21 2.66 37.74
N THR A 394 3.05 2.00 37.65
CA THR A 394 2.91 0.59 38.06
C THR A 394 3.70 -0.30 37.10
N GLY A 395 3.57 -0.08 35.79
CA GLY A 395 4.31 -0.82 34.76
C GLY A 395 5.82 -0.70 34.89
N ILE A 396 6.35 0.50 35.16
CA ILE A 396 7.77 0.74 35.43
C ILE A 396 8.29 -0.14 36.58
N ARG A 397 7.52 -0.24 37.67
CA ARG A 397 7.85 -1.11 38.80
C ARG A 397 7.75 -2.59 38.44
N SER A 398 6.67 -3.01 37.80
CA SER A 398 6.44 -4.40 37.40
C SER A 398 7.51 -4.91 36.42
N LEU A 399 8.04 -4.03 35.57
CA LEU A 399 9.16 -4.32 34.67
C LEU A 399 10.52 -4.32 35.37
N GLY A 400 10.58 -4.02 36.67
CA GLY A 400 11.82 -3.98 37.44
C GLY A 400 12.73 -2.79 37.09
N LEU A 401 12.20 -1.75 36.43
CA LEU A 401 12.98 -0.59 35.98
C LEU A 401 13.46 0.30 37.13
N THR A 402 13.04 0.01 38.37
CA THR A 402 13.49 0.69 39.60
C THR A 402 14.69 0.03 40.27
N ARG A 403 15.16 -1.11 39.75
CA ARG A 403 16.34 -1.83 40.27
C ARG A 403 17.64 -1.07 39.95
N PRO A 404 18.73 -1.30 40.69
CA PRO A 404 20.04 -0.73 40.36
C PRO A 404 20.44 -0.99 38.90
N GLY A 405 20.96 0.03 38.23
CA GLY A 405 21.38 -0.03 36.82
C GLY A 405 20.25 0.08 35.79
N GLN A 406 18.99 0.25 36.21
CA GLN A 406 17.84 0.50 35.33
C GLN A 406 17.47 1.99 35.28
N PRO A 407 16.68 2.44 34.29
CA PRO A 407 16.42 3.86 34.09
C PRO A 407 15.85 4.59 35.30
N ALA A 408 14.93 3.97 36.06
CA ALA A 408 14.28 4.56 37.23
C ALA A 408 14.90 4.07 38.56
N ALA A 409 16.19 3.73 38.56
CA ALA A 409 16.88 3.19 39.73
C ALA A 409 16.69 4.06 40.98
N GLY A 410 16.30 3.44 42.09
CA GLY A 410 16.12 4.12 43.37
C GLY A 410 14.75 4.80 43.55
N LEU A 411 13.85 4.76 42.56
CA LEU A 411 12.52 5.35 42.67
C LEU A 411 11.73 4.75 43.86
N PRO A 412 11.35 5.57 44.86
CA PRO A 412 10.65 5.09 46.04
C PRO A 412 9.27 4.49 45.77
N GLY A 413 8.82 3.58 46.65
CA GLY A 413 7.55 2.87 46.52
C GLY A 413 6.31 3.76 46.65
N ASP A 414 6.43 4.86 47.39
CA ASP A 414 5.38 5.83 47.68
C ASP A 414 5.19 6.88 46.57
N PHE A 415 6.11 6.97 45.60
CA PHE A 415 5.93 7.75 44.36
C PHE A 415 4.91 7.07 43.42
N THR A 416 3.66 6.96 43.84
CA THR A 416 2.62 6.22 43.13
C THR A 416 1.28 6.93 43.20
N VAL A 417 0.51 6.86 42.11
CA VAL A 417 -0.90 7.29 42.07
C VAL A 417 -1.75 6.12 42.54
N GLY A 418 -2.32 6.23 43.74
CA GLY A 418 -3.23 5.27 44.35
C GLY A 418 -4.60 5.20 43.67
N LEU A 419 -5.43 4.23 44.06
CA LEU A 419 -6.82 4.17 43.60
C LEU A 419 -7.66 5.31 44.19
N GLY A 420 -7.41 5.67 45.45
CA GLY A 420 -8.08 6.79 46.13
C GLY A 420 -7.72 8.17 45.56
N ASP A 421 -6.64 8.27 44.80
CA ASP A 421 -6.20 9.51 44.15
C ASP A 421 -6.97 9.81 42.87
N ILE A 422 -7.71 8.83 42.35
CA ILE A 422 -8.48 8.94 41.12
C ILE A 422 -9.88 9.45 41.50
N PRO A 423 -10.32 10.61 41.00
CA PRO A 423 -11.68 11.08 41.25
C PRO A 423 -12.73 10.03 40.90
N ALA A 424 -13.75 9.91 41.73
CA ALA A 424 -14.87 9.02 41.47
C ALA A 424 -15.48 9.33 40.08
N ASP A 425 -15.79 8.27 39.32
CA ASP A 425 -16.56 8.46 38.10
C ASP A 425 -17.97 8.97 38.47
N PRO A 426 -18.57 9.85 37.66
CA PRO A 426 -19.96 10.24 37.81
C PRO A 426 -20.86 9.00 37.85
N VAL A 427 -21.90 9.04 38.69
CA VAL A 427 -22.79 7.89 38.91
C VAL A 427 -23.55 7.57 37.61
N ARG A 428 -23.65 6.27 37.27
CA ARG A 428 -24.40 5.83 36.08
C ARG A 428 -25.89 6.19 36.28
N GLY A 429 -26.45 6.96 35.35
CA GLY A 429 -27.81 7.52 35.48
C GLY A 429 -27.86 9.02 35.80
N GLU A 430 -26.71 9.72 35.85
CA GLU A 430 -26.72 11.19 35.86
C GLU A 430 -27.49 11.76 34.65
N PRO A 431 -28.34 12.78 34.85
CA PRO A 431 -29.12 13.39 33.79
C PRO A 431 -28.24 13.83 32.62
N GLY A 432 -28.58 13.38 31.40
CA GLY A 432 -27.94 13.81 30.15
C GLY A 432 -26.97 12.81 29.50
N ARG A 433 -26.77 11.61 30.07
CA ARG A 433 -25.89 10.58 29.45
C ARG A 433 -26.64 9.53 28.63
N ASP A 434 -27.87 9.20 29.04
CA ASP A 434 -28.77 8.31 28.32
C ASP A 434 -29.89 9.12 27.66
N LEU A 435 -30.33 8.70 26.48
CA LEU A 435 -31.47 9.33 25.81
C LEU A 435 -32.76 8.92 26.53
N PRO A 436 -33.61 9.88 26.93
CA PRO A 436 -34.93 9.58 27.50
C PRO A 436 -35.75 8.71 26.54
N ALA A 437 -36.65 7.89 27.09
CA ALA A 437 -37.49 6.99 26.31
C ALA A 437 -38.31 7.75 25.24
N GLU A 438 -38.73 8.97 25.56
CA GLU A 438 -39.47 9.85 24.66
C GLU A 438 -38.64 10.23 23.42
N ILE A 439 -37.35 10.53 23.62
CA ILE A 439 -36.42 10.87 22.53
C ILE A 439 -36.08 9.62 21.72
N MET A 440 -35.86 8.48 22.38
CA MET A 440 -35.64 7.21 21.70
C MET A 440 -36.84 6.82 20.84
N ASN A 441 -38.07 7.01 21.33
CA ASN A 441 -39.28 6.75 20.56
C ASN A 441 -39.40 7.64 19.33
N GLN A 442 -39.06 8.93 19.45
CA GLN A 442 -39.03 9.86 18.31
C GLN A 442 -37.97 9.45 17.28
N LEU A 443 -36.77 9.08 17.73
CA LEU A 443 -35.70 8.61 16.85
C LEU A 443 -36.13 7.33 16.12
N CYS A 444 -36.67 6.34 16.82
CA CYS A 444 -37.18 5.11 16.24
C CYS A 444 -38.29 5.36 15.20
N ALA A 445 -39.23 6.27 15.48
CA ALA A 445 -40.29 6.63 14.56
C ALA A 445 -39.79 7.37 13.31
N GLY A 446 -38.65 8.08 13.41
CA GLY A 446 -38.05 8.85 12.31
C GLY A 446 -36.98 8.10 11.51
N LEU A 447 -36.64 6.85 11.84
CA LEU A 447 -35.53 6.12 11.21
C LEU A 447 -35.62 6.06 9.69
N ASP A 448 -36.83 5.89 9.14
CA ASP A 448 -37.04 5.79 7.69
C ASP A 448 -36.75 7.09 6.94
N THR A 449 -36.66 8.23 7.65
CA THR A 449 -36.36 9.54 7.06
C THR A 449 -34.86 9.81 6.90
N LEU A 450 -34.01 8.94 7.45
CA LEU A 450 -32.56 9.13 7.43
C LEU A 450 -31.97 8.68 6.10
N GLU A 451 -31.25 9.60 5.46
CA GLU A 451 -30.46 9.34 4.26
C GLU A 451 -28.98 9.67 4.54
N PRO A 452 -28.04 8.93 3.93
CA PRO A 452 -28.26 7.83 3.00
C PRO A 452 -28.60 6.51 3.73
N ALA A 453 -29.13 5.53 3.00
CA ALA A 453 -29.62 4.25 3.54
C ALA A 453 -28.61 3.50 4.43
N GLU A 454 -27.30 3.67 4.20
CA GLU A 454 -26.24 3.08 5.01
C GLU A 454 -26.20 3.67 6.43
N VAL A 455 -26.48 4.98 6.57
CA VAL A 455 -26.55 5.67 7.88
C VAL A 455 -27.77 5.20 8.67
N ARG A 456 -28.93 5.08 8.00
CA ARG A 456 -30.13 4.49 8.60
C ARG A 456 -29.85 3.08 9.14
N THR A 457 -29.24 2.24 8.33
CA THR A 457 -28.92 0.85 8.68
C THR A 457 -27.98 0.79 9.88
N ALA A 458 -26.92 1.62 9.90
CA ALA A 458 -25.98 1.66 11.02
C ALA A 458 -26.65 2.12 12.33
N ILE A 459 -27.55 3.10 12.27
CA ILE A 459 -28.27 3.61 13.45
C ILE A 459 -29.29 2.58 13.96
N GLN A 460 -30.03 1.91 13.07
CA GLN A 460 -30.95 0.83 13.46
C GLN A 460 -30.19 -0.29 14.20
N ILE A 461 -29.04 -0.72 13.65
CA ILE A 461 -28.21 -1.73 14.31
C ILE A 461 -27.77 -1.22 15.69
N ALA A 462 -27.36 0.04 15.83
CA ALA A 462 -26.95 0.61 17.11
C ALA A 462 -28.09 0.60 18.14
N ILE A 463 -29.32 0.94 17.73
CA ILE A 463 -30.51 0.92 18.60
C ILE A 463 -30.85 -0.52 19.03
N ASP A 464 -30.90 -1.46 18.09
CA ASP A 464 -31.36 -2.83 18.35
C ASP A 464 -30.36 -3.64 19.19
N THR A 465 -29.08 -3.32 19.08
CA THR A 465 -28.00 -4.16 19.62
C THR A 465 -27.17 -3.47 20.70
N GLY A 466 -27.29 -2.14 20.87
CA GLY A 466 -26.46 -1.34 21.77
C GLY A 466 -24.96 -1.37 21.44
N ARG A 467 -24.60 -1.73 20.19
CA ARG A 467 -23.22 -1.90 19.76
C ARG A 467 -22.54 -0.57 19.50
N ARG A 468 -21.21 -0.58 19.58
CA ARG A 468 -20.43 0.62 19.33
C ARG A 468 -20.39 0.95 17.84
N PRO A 469 -20.30 2.23 17.48
CA PRO A 469 -20.17 2.64 16.09
C PRO A 469 -19.02 1.92 15.36
N GLU A 470 -17.86 1.75 16.00
CA GLU A 470 -16.72 1.06 15.41
C GLU A 470 -16.96 -0.44 15.14
N ASP A 471 -17.75 -1.12 15.99
CA ASP A 471 -18.10 -2.53 15.78
C ASP A 471 -19.08 -2.67 14.61
N ILE A 472 -20.01 -1.71 14.47
CA ILE A 472 -21.01 -1.67 13.38
C ILE A 472 -20.35 -1.35 12.03
N LEU A 473 -19.45 -0.37 12.00
CA LEU A 473 -18.72 0.01 10.78
C LEU A 473 -17.71 -1.06 10.33
N GLY A 474 -17.33 -1.97 11.22
CA GLY A 474 -16.43 -3.09 10.93
C GLY A 474 -17.15 -4.38 10.50
N LEU A 475 -18.49 -4.39 10.41
CA LEU A 475 -19.24 -5.60 10.07
C LEU A 475 -18.95 -6.06 8.63
N PRO A 476 -18.65 -7.35 8.41
CA PRO A 476 -18.56 -7.90 7.06
C PRO A 476 -19.95 -8.01 6.42
N LEU A 477 -20.00 -8.10 5.09
CA LEU A 477 -21.28 -8.16 4.35
C LEU A 477 -22.11 -9.42 4.67
N ASP A 478 -21.47 -10.49 5.16
CA ASP A 478 -22.07 -11.76 5.57
C ASP A 478 -22.27 -11.88 7.09
N CYS A 479 -22.31 -10.76 7.82
CA CYS A 479 -22.41 -10.75 9.28
C CYS A 479 -23.74 -11.24 9.88
N LEU A 480 -24.78 -11.48 9.08
CA LEU A 480 -26.10 -11.89 9.57
C LEU A 480 -26.29 -13.40 9.45
N HIS A 481 -26.37 -14.08 10.59
CA HIS A 481 -26.65 -15.51 10.69
C HIS A 481 -28.01 -15.78 11.35
N ARG A 482 -28.40 -17.04 11.39
CA ARG A 482 -29.53 -17.51 12.18
C ARG A 482 -29.04 -18.41 13.31
N ASP A 483 -29.62 -18.25 14.50
CA ASP A 483 -29.36 -19.18 15.59
C ASP A 483 -30.14 -20.50 15.42
N ARG A 484 -30.07 -21.36 16.43
CA ARG A 484 -30.73 -22.67 16.46
C ARG A 484 -32.26 -22.57 16.41
N ASP A 485 -32.83 -21.44 16.83
CA ASP A 485 -34.26 -21.17 16.84
C ASP A 485 -34.71 -20.37 15.61
N GLY A 486 -33.78 -20.11 14.67
CA GLY A 486 -34.03 -19.41 13.42
C GLY A 486 -34.05 -17.88 13.54
N ALA A 487 -33.75 -17.32 14.72
CA ALA A 487 -33.73 -15.88 14.94
C ALA A 487 -32.47 -15.25 14.31
N PRO A 488 -32.58 -14.04 13.72
CA PRO A 488 -31.44 -13.33 13.17
C PRO A 488 -30.46 -12.96 14.27
N VAL A 489 -29.20 -13.29 14.05
CA VAL A 489 -28.08 -13.05 14.95
C VAL A 489 -26.96 -12.35 14.19
N LEU A 490 -26.48 -11.26 14.78
CA LEU A 490 -25.34 -10.52 14.26
C LEU A 490 -24.03 -11.15 14.75
N VAL A 491 -23.19 -11.60 13.81
CA VAL A 491 -21.83 -12.10 14.05
C VAL A 491 -20.85 -10.95 13.80
N TYR A 492 -20.01 -10.69 14.78
CA TYR A 492 -19.08 -9.56 14.74
C TYR A 492 -17.79 -9.90 15.50
N ASP A 493 -16.71 -9.20 15.16
CA ASP A 493 -15.44 -9.27 15.89
C ASP A 493 -15.40 -8.22 17.00
N ASN A 494 -15.17 -8.65 18.24
CA ASN A 494 -15.07 -7.73 19.38
C ASN A 494 -13.65 -7.13 19.47
N VAL A 495 -13.44 -6.04 18.74
CA VAL A 495 -12.13 -5.38 18.61
C VAL A 495 -11.61 -4.85 19.95
N LYS A 496 -12.48 -4.50 20.92
CA LYS A 496 -12.05 -3.94 22.21
C LYS A 496 -11.54 -4.97 23.22
N ALA A 497 -11.92 -6.25 23.09
CA ALA A 497 -11.59 -7.26 24.09
C ALA A 497 -10.26 -7.98 23.84
N ASP A 498 -9.55 -7.68 22.75
CA ASP A 498 -8.33 -8.39 22.31
C ASP A 498 -8.48 -9.93 22.30
N ARG A 499 -9.72 -10.44 22.16
CA ARG A 499 -10.03 -11.89 22.10
C ARG A 499 -10.01 -12.36 20.65
N THR A 500 -9.43 -13.53 20.41
CA THR A 500 -9.53 -14.23 19.12
C THR A 500 -10.79 -15.11 19.12
N GLY A 501 -11.64 -14.93 18.10
CA GLY A 501 -12.84 -15.72 17.86
C GLY A 501 -14.13 -14.90 17.87
N PRO A 502 -15.16 -15.32 17.10
CA PRO A 502 -16.45 -14.66 17.07
C PRO A 502 -17.03 -14.62 18.49
N ALA A 503 -17.28 -13.42 18.99
CA ALA A 503 -18.02 -13.27 20.25
C ALA A 503 -19.46 -13.71 20.00
N GLY A 504 -19.99 -14.55 20.89
CA GLY A 504 -21.32 -15.17 20.77
C GLY A 504 -22.43 -14.18 20.42
N GLY A 505 -23.36 -14.68 19.61
CA GLY A 505 -24.47 -13.94 19.03
C GLY A 505 -25.34 -13.19 20.02
N CYS A 506 -25.81 -12.01 19.61
CA CYS A 506 -26.83 -11.25 20.31
C CYS A 506 -28.17 -11.43 19.57
N PRO A 507 -29.21 -11.98 20.20
CA PRO A 507 -30.52 -12.09 19.58
C PRO A 507 -31.25 -10.74 19.67
N SER A 508 -31.35 -9.99 18.57
CA SER A 508 -32.33 -8.87 18.45
C SER A 508 -32.33 -8.08 17.13
N ALA A 509 -31.44 -8.30 16.17
CA ALA A 509 -31.43 -7.43 14.97
C ALA A 509 -32.67 -7.68 14.10
N ARG A 510 -33.55 -6.67 13.93
CA ARG A 510 -34.56 -6.73 12.86
C ARG A 510 -33.80 -6.77 11.52
N PRO A 511 -34.22 -7.62 10.56
CA PRO A 511 -33.57 -7.66 9.26
C PRO A 511 -33.68 -6.28 8.59
N PRO A 512 -32.59 -5.76 7.97
CA PRO A 512 -32.67 -4.54 7.19
C PRO A 512 -33.64 -4.76 6.01
N PRO A 513 -34.42 -3.73 5.63
CA PRO A 513 -35.22 -3.80 4.41
C PRO A 513 -34.32 -3.95 3.17
N PRO A 514 -34.83 -4.60 2.11
CA PRO A 514 -34.05 -4.96 0.92
C PRO A 514 -33.41 -3.78 0.19
#